data_AF-A0A3A6R3K9-F1
#
_entry.id   AF-A0A3A6R3K9-F1
#
_cell.length_a   1.000
_cell.length_b   1.000
_cell.length_c   1.000
_cell.angle_alpha   90.00
_cell.angle_beta   90.00
_cell.angle_gamma   90.00
#
_symmetry.space_group_name_H-M   'P 1'
#
loop_
_entity.id
_entity.type
_entity.pdbx_description
1 polymer ?
#
loop_
_entity_poly.entity_id
_entity_poly.type
_entity_poly.pdbx_seq_one_letter_code
_entity_poly.pdbx_strand_id
1 'polypeptide(L)'
;MKTCYLCKNEFDGVSVKKHDEHIIQNSIGGKLTASDILCEKCGGCLGKHIDEKFTSRTLCLSVLLDLARDRGESAKSRINVSLNEDSSLNDDNINFEIKSDFSIIPSKPVYILDDKNKVVTVFGANAKQIKQYRKGKTIQNLINDGYVVNESENVADYVKSAELDINYESPELLRGILKIAIGFAALKGIPDKYLNPLTKSSKLIECDKSISKIIWQYYPTTDEEKIYETSKNEHEDWYPNHQIYLFNINNNLYCYVEIFGVIQKYVHLSDSYNDKNILEKYLQKTTKWDFKKEDWMPRRLQDWHMLAHQFDVPYDLGNFEQMQKKILQRARSRSYDIEPESQIEKVNAIMQNLILYTFSNIKGHDLIDQLHAKAKDAQVKFNFELVNKIKENPMTVMNLMNKDYSDFRIGNVNNNCPIKSKSYSRIDKDKYVSYKSFELLTNINLENKIEFRVLGE
;
A
#
# COMPACT_ATOMS: atom_id res chain seq x y z
N MET A 1 17.50 -4.90 -29.49
CA MET A 1 16.06 -4.59 -29.46
C MET A 1 15.51 -4.94 -28.08
N LYS A 2 14.43 -4.30 -27.63
CA LYS A 2 13.78 -4.64 -26.34
C LYS A 2 12.77 -5.78 -26.57
N THR A 3 12.63 -6.65 -25.58
CA THR A 3 11.73 -7.81 -25.58
C THR A 3 10.66 -7.67 -24.49
N CYS A 4 9.50 -8.28 -24.72
CA CYS A 4 8.48 -8.42 -23.69
C CYS A 4 8.97 -9.40 -22.61
N TYR A 5 8.99 -8.99 -21.33
CA TYR A 5 9.49 -9.84 -20.24
C TYR A 5 8.64 -11.10 -20.01
N LEU A 6 7.41 -11.16 -20.55
CA LEU A 6 6.53 -12.31 -20.37
C LEU A 6 6.61 -13.29 -21.55
N CYS A 7 6.34 -12.83 -22.78
CA CYS A 7 6.36 -13.72 -23.95
C CYS A 7 7.72 -13.84 -24.65
N LYS A 8 8.70 -12.99 -24.30
CA LYS A 8 10.05 -12.97 -24.86
C LYS A 8 10.15 -12.59 -26.34
N ASN A 9 9.05 -12.22 -26.97
CA ASN A 9 9.06 -11.69 -28.33
C ASN A 9 9.56 -10.24 -28.34
N GLU A 10 10.29 -9.88 -29.39
CA GLU A 10 10.72 -8.50 -29.63
C GLU A 10 9.54 -7.60 -30.00
N PHE A 11 9.61 -6.34 -29.60
CA PHE A 11 8.60 -5.35 -30.01
C PHE A 11 8.77 -5.00 -31.48
N ASP A 12 7.75 -5.29 -32.29
CA ASP A 12 7.70 -5.00 -33.73
C ASP A 12 6.70 -3.89 -34.09
N GLY A 13 5.91 -3.42 -33.12
CA GLY A 13 4.86 -2.41 -33.33
C GLY A 13 3.61 -2.90 -34.08
N VAL A 14 3.59 -4.15 -34.52
CA VAL A 14 2.50 -4.75 -35.32
C VAL A 14 1.85 -5.91 -34.57
N SER A 15 2.59 -6.99 -34.33
CA SER A 15 2.10 -8.19 -33.64
C SER A 15 2.42 -8.17 -32.14
N VAL A 16 3.51 -7.51 -31.76
CA VAL A 16 3.99 -7.33 -30.39
C VAL A 16 4.05 -5.83 -30.12
N LYS A 17 2.88 -5.26 -29.83
CA LYS A 17 2.71 -3.85 -29.49
C LYS A 17 3.12 -3.58 -28.06
N LYS A 18 3.79 -2.46 -27.84
CA LYS A 18 4.16 -1.93 -26.53
C LYS A 18 2.91 -1.62 -25.70
N HIS A 19 2.97 -1.95 -24.42
CA HIS A 19 1.91 -1.64 -23.44
C HIS A 19 2.48 -0.67 -22.40
N ASP A 20 1.74 0.39 -22.08
CA ASP A 20 2.06 1.28 -20.96
C ASP A 20 1.76 0.57 -19.63
N GLU A 21 2.69 -0.29 -19.22
CA GLU A 21 2.51 -1.15 -18.06
C GLU A 21 2.67 -0.38 -16.75
N HIS A 22 1.63 -0.42 -15.92
CA HIS A 22 1.69 0.09 -14.56
C HIS A 22 2.45 -0.90 -13.66
N ILE A 23 3.63 -0.50 -13.19
CA ILE A 23 4.46 -1.32 -12.29
C ILE A 23 3.70 -1.57 -10.99
N ILE A 24 3.22 -0.49 -10.37
CA ILE A 24 2.24 -0.53 -9.28
C ILE A 24 0.87 -0.27 -9.90
N GLN A 25 -0.13 -1.12 -9.61
CA GLN A 25 -1.45 -1.03 -10.24
C GLN A 25 -2.09 0.34 -10.01
N ASN A 26 -2.63 0.92 -11.07
CA ASN A 26 -3.28 2.24 -10.99
C ASN A 26 -4.49 2.25 -10.04
N SER A 27 -5.16 1.11 -9.88
CA SER A 27 -6.29 0.92 -8.95
C SER A 27 -5.93 1.16 -7.47
N ILE A 28 -4.65 1.01 -7.12
CA ILE A 28 -4.10 1.28 -5.78
C ILE A 28 -3.29 2.58 -5.76
N GLY A 29 -3.50 3.46 -6.74
CA GLY A 29 -2.84 4.77 -6.84
C GLY A 29 -1.49 4.76 -7.55
N GLY A 30 -1.07 3.65 -8.17
CA GLY A 30 0.24 3.55 -8.80
C GLY A 30 0.43 4.40 -10.06
N LYS A 31 1.52 5.19 -10.11
CA LYS A 31 1.85 6.09 -11.23
C LYS A 31 3.12 5.73 -12.00
N LEU A 32 3.94 4.82 -11.48
CA LEU A 32 5.11 4.31 -12.21
C LEU A 32 4.69 3.42 -13.39
N THR A 33 4.97 3.88 -14.61
CA THR A 33 4.64 3.16 -15.85
C THR A 33 5.88 2.87 -16.69
N ALA A 34 5.87 1.76 -17.43
CA ALA A 34 6.92 1.37 -18.35
C ALA A 34 6.33 0.90 -19.69
N SER A 35 6.68 1.57 -20.79
CA SER A 35 6.09 1.31 -22.11
C SER A 35 6.82 0.24 -22.92
N ASP A 36 8.01 -0.19 -22.50
CA ASP A 36 8.90 -1.01 -23.32
C ASP A 36 9.41 -2.27 -22.62
N ILE A 37 8.64 -2.76 -21.65
CA ILE A 37 8.93 -3.99 -20.90
C ILE A 37 7.88 -5.09 -21.13
N LEU A 38 6.64 -4.73 -21.50
CA LEU A 38 5.52 -5.66 -21.66
C LEU A 38 4.72 -5.34 -22.92
N CYS A 39 4.21 -6.37 -23.60
CA CYS A 39 3.34 -6.19 -24.76
C CYS A 39 1.85 -6.19 -24.39
N GLU A 40 0.99 -5.58 -25.21
CA GLU A 40 -0.45 -5.41 -24.92
C GLU A 40 -1.16 -6.73 -24.62
N LYS A 41 -0.84 -7.79 -25.38
CA LYS A 41 -1.41 -9.13 -25.15
C LYS A 41 -1.05 -9.68 -23.76
N CYS A 42 0.20 -9.51 -23.36
CA CYS A 42 0.67 -9.96 -22.05
C CYS A 42 0.13 -9.07 -20.94
N GLY A 43 0.10 -7.74 -21.13
CA GLY A 43 -0.52 -6.78 -20.22
C GLY A 43 -1.98 -7.10 -19.95
N GLY A 44 -2.79 -7.34 -20.98
CA GLY A 44 -4.19 -7.75 -20.82
C GLY A 44 -4.36 -9.07 -20.05
N CYS A 45 -3.44 -10.02 -20.25
CA CYS A 45 -3.43 -11.28 -19.50
C CYS A 45 -3.12 -11.06 -18.01
N LEU A 46 -2.06 -10.31 -17.69
CA LEU A 46 -1.71 -9.99 -16.30
C LEU A 46 -2.80 -9.14 -15.65
N GLY A 47 -3.42 -8.22 -16.39
CA GLY A 47 -4.55 -7.42 -15.97
C GLY A 47 -5.69 -8.29 -15.42
N LYS A 48 -6.15 -9.24 -16.23
CA LYS A 48 -7.25 -10.15 -15.88
C LYS A 48 -6.90 -11.14 -14.76
N HIS A 49 -5.70 -11.73 -14.82
CA HIS A 49 -5.36 -12.85 -13.95
C HIS A 49 -4.64 -12.46 -12.66
N ILE A 50 -4.01 -11.29 -12.62
CA ILE A 50 -3.23 -10.80 -11.48
C ILE A 50 -3.79 -9.47 -10.96
N ASP A 51 -3.86 -8.43 -11.79
CA ASP A 51 -4.16 -7.07 -11.31
C ASP A 51 -5.58 -6.95 -10.73
N GLU A 52 -6.59 -7.51 -11.39
CA GLU A 52 -7.98 -7.53 -10.89
C GLU A 52 -8.06 -8.20 -9.51
N LYS A 53 -7.40 -9.36 -9.37
CA LYS A 53 -7.42 -10.13 -8.13
C LYS A 53 -6.63 -9.44 -7.02
N PHE A 54 -5.43 -8.95 -7.32
CA PHE A 54 -4.62 -8.17 -6.38
C PHE A 54 -5.36 -6.92 -5.88
N THR A 55 -6.03 -6.21 -6.78
CA THR A 55 -6.86 -5.03 -6.45
C THR A 55 -7.99 -5.41 -5.50
N SER A 56 -8.65 -6.56 -5.74
CA SER A 56 -9.73 -7.02 -4.85
C SER A 56 -9.23 -7.30 -3.42
N ARG A 57 -8.00 -7.81 -3.25
CA ARG A 57 -7.38 -8.09 -1.94
C ARG A 57 -6.90 -6.83 -1.21
N THR A 58 -6.69 -5.73 -1.94
CA THR A 58 -6.22 -4.43 -1.40
C THR A 58 -7.32 -3.36 -1.39
N LEU A 59 -8.56 -3.76 -1.69
CA LEU A 59 -9.69 -2.87 -1.85
C LEU A 59 -10.04 -2.13 -0.56
N CYS A 60 -9.96 -2.81 0.59
CA CYS A 60 -10.21 -2.21 1.90
C CYS A 60 -9.28 -1.02 2.17
N LEU A 61 -7.97 -1.19 1.93
CA LEU A 61 -6.97 -0.11 2.05
C LEU A 61 -7.26 1.04 1.08
N SER A 62 -7.68 0.71 -0.15
CA SER A 62 -8.02 1.72 -1.15
C SER A 62 -9.27 2.54 -0.79
N VAL A 63 -10.25 1.92 -0.12
CA VAL A 63 -11.45 2.59 0.38
C VAL A 63 -11.10 3.53 1.53
N LEU A 64 -10.33 3.04 2.52
CA LEU A 64 -9.97 3.83 3.69
C LEU A 64 -9.14 5.07 3.36
N LEU A 65 -8.34 5.00 2.30
CA LEU A 65 -7.46 6.09 1.87
C LEU A 65 -8.07 7.01 0.79
N ASP A 66 -9.35 6.82 0.44
CA ASP A 66 -10.05 7.55 -0.64
C ASP A 66 -9.20 7.72 -1.92
N LEU A 67 -8.58 6.63 -2.38
CA LEU A 67 -7.62 6.72 -3.48
C LEU A 67 -8.28 7.20 -4.77
N ALA A 68 -7.65 8.17 -5.43
CA ALA A 68 -8.12 8.70 -6.70
C ALA A 68 -8.11 7.62 -7.80
N ARG A 69 -9.29 7.24 -8.26
CA ARG A 69 -9.45 6.35 -9.43
C ARG A 69 -9.58 7.15 -10.70
N ASP A 70 -8.99 6.67 -11.79
CA ASP A 70 -9.11 7.33 -13.10
C ASP A 70 -10.51 7.17 -13.71
N ARG A 71 -11.31 6.20 -13.24
CA ARG A 71 -12.68 5.92 -13.70
C ARG A 71 -13.53 5.29 -12.58
N GLY A 72 -14.83 5.59 -12.54
CA GLY A 72 -15.84 4.88 -11.72
C GLY A 72 -16.30 5.58 -10.43
N GLU A 73 -17.34 5.02 -9.79
CA GLU A 73 -17.82 5.43 -8.47
C GLU A 73 -16.82 5.10 -7.35
N SER A 74 -17.00 5.75 -6.19
CA SER A 74 -16.22 5.49 -4.97
C SER A 74 -16.21 3.99 -4.63
N ALA A 75 -15.02 3.49 -4.31
CA ALA A 75 -14.81 2.11 -3.91
C ALA A 75 -15.68 1.74 -2.71
N LYS A 76 -16.12 0.47 -2.65
CA LYS A 76 -16.74 -0.12 -1.47
C LYS A 76 -15.97 -1.39 -1.10
N SER A 77 -15.80 -1.64 0.19
CA SER A 77 -15.18 -2.87 0.68
C SER A 77 -16.13 -3.59 1.62
N ARG A 78 -16.14 -4.92 1.57
CA ARG A 78 -16.84 -5.71 2.58
C ARG A 78 -16.21 -5.47 3.94
N ILE A 79 -17.05 -5.46 4.97
CA ILE A 79 -16.67 -5.27 6.37
C ILE A 79 -17.57 -6.15 7.25
N ASN A 80 -17.00 -6.72 8.31
CA ASN A 80 -17.77 -7.41 9.34
C ASN A 80 -18.15 -6.38 10.41
N VAL A 81 -19.35 -6.44 10.96
CA VAL A 81 -19.82 -5.48 11.96
C VAL A 81 -20.35 -6.19 13.19
N SER A 82 -20.04 -5.66 14.36
CA SER A 82 -20.69 -6.00 15.62
C SER A 82 -21.54 -4.81 16.05
N LEU A 83 -22.81 -5.05 16.37
CA LEU A 83 -23.74 -4.00 16.77
C LEU A 83 -23.61 -3.65 18.26
N ASN A 84 -24.16 -2.51 18.64
CA ASN A 84 -24.36 -2.14 20.04
C ASN A 84 -25.29 -3.15 20.75
N GLU A 85 -25.15 -3.30 22.07
CA GLU A 85 -25.90 -4.30 22.86
C GLU A 85 -27.42 -4.11 22.78
N ASP A 86 -27.88 -2.86 22.65
CA ASP A 86 -29.30 -2.51 22.49
C ASP A 86 -29.77 -2.50 21.02
N SER A 87 -28.93 -2.92 20.07
CA SER A 87 -29.21 -2.87 18.64
C SER A 87 -29.24 -4.27 18.04
N SER A 88 -30.39 -4.67 17.51
CA SER A 88 -30.56 -5.93 16.78
C SER A 88 -31.11 -5.68 15.39
N LEU A 89 -30.54 -6.38 14.41
CA LEU A 89 -31.05 -6.39 13.05
C LEU A 89 -32.18 -7.40 12.94
N ASN A 90 -33.09 -7.16 12.00
CA ASN A 90 -34.15 -8.10 11.69
C ASN A 90 -33.68 -9.35 10.91
N ASP A 91 -32.40 -9.44 10.57
CA ASP A 91 -31.79 -10.53 9.81
C ASP A 91 -30.30 -10.60 10.16
N ASP A 92 -29.82 -11.71 10.71
CA ASP A 92 -28.40 -11.81 11.11
C ASP A 92 -27.46 -12.14 9.94
N ASN A 93 -28.01 -12.52 8.78
CA ASN A 93 -27.25 -12.91 7.58
C ASN A 93 -27.15 -11.75 6.58
N ILE A 94 -26.62 -10.61 7.03
CA ILE A 94 -26.40 -9.42 6.19
C ILE A 94 -24.90 -9.17 6.03
N ASN A 95 -24.47 -8.98 4.80
CA ASN A 95 -23.13 -8.44 4.54
C ASN A 95 -23.19 -6.91 4.56
N PHE A 96 -22.13 -6.30 5.10
CA PHE A 96 -21.97 -4.85 5.13
C PHE A 96 -20.83 -4.42 4.21
N GLU A 97 -20.96 -3.19 3.71
CA GLU A 97 -19.92 -2.53 2.93
C GLU A 97 -19.59 -1.18 3.55
N ILE A 98 -18.30 -0.84 3.60
CA ILE A 98 -17.80 0.48 3.99
C ILE A 98 -17.47 1.30 2.74
N LYS A 99 -17.82 2.58 2.77
CA LYS A 99 -17.43 3.60 1.77
C LYS A 99 -16.26 4.45 2.27
N SER A 100 -15.68 5.27 1.40
CA SER A 100 -14.55 6.14 1.75
C SER A 100 -14.90 7.30 2.70
N ASP A 101 -16.19 7.63 2.85
CA ASP A 101 -16.70 8.53 3.88
C ASP A 101 -16.98 7.82 5.22
N PHE A 102 -16.57 6.56 5.32
CA PHE A 102 -16.78 5.65 6.46
C PHE A 102 -18.25 5.34 6.76
N SER A 103 -19.17 5.65 5.82
CA SER A 103 -20.53 5.14 5.91
C SER A 103 -20.55 3.62 5.73
N ILE A 104 -21.32 2.95 6.59
CA ILE A 104 -21.52 1.51 6.58
C ILE A 104 -22.90 1.24 6.02
N ILE A 105 -22.98 0.55 4.88
CA ILE A 105 -24.23 0.25 4.19
C ILE A 105 -24.50 -1.26 4.20
N PRO A 106 -25.75 -1.70 4.32
CA PRO A 106 -26.09 -3.11 4.22
C PRO A 106 -26.26 -3.55 2.76
N SER A 107 -25.92 -4.80 2.46
CA SER A 107 -26.08 -5.41 1.12
C SER A 107 -27.54 -5.62 0.69
N LYS A 108 -28.47 -5.63 1.66
CA LYS A 108 -29.92 -5.74 1.46
C LYS A 108 -30.65 -4.83 2.48
N PRO A 109 -31.91 -4.43 2.22
CA PRO A 109 -32.66 -3.58 3.14
C PRO A 109 -32.99 -4.26 4.46
N VAL A 110 -32.77 -3.57 5.57
CA VAL A 110 -32.85 -4.10 6.94
C VAL A 110 -33.39 -3.02 7.87
N TYR A 111 -33.77 -3.36 9.10
CA TYR A 111 -34.20 -2.39 10.10
C TYR A 111 -33.72 -2.75 11.51
N ILE A 112 -33.61 -1.73 12.36
CA ILE A 112 -33.36 -1.85 13.80
C ILE A 112 -34.57 -1.25 14.53
N LEU A 113 -35.04 -1.95 15.57
CA LEU A 113 -36.15 -1.51 16.42
C LEU A 113 -35.65 -0.91 17.71
N ASP A 114 -36.23 0.23 18.07
CA ASP A 114 -36.20 0.78 19.41
C ASP A 114 -37.63 0.75 19.98
N ASP A 115 -37.93 -0.33 20.70
CA ASP A 115 -39.25 -0.53 21.31
C ASP A 115 -39.56 0.48 22.41
N LYS A 116 -38.53 1.00 23.11
CA LYS A 116 -38.69 1.96 24.20
C LYS A 116 -39.21 3.29 23.67
N ASN A 117 -38.64 3.76 22.56
CA ASN A 117 -39.01 5.02 21.94
C ASN A 117 -40.05 4.87 20.81
N LYS A 118 -40.48 3.63 20.52
CA LYS A 118 -41.35 3.31 19.37
C LYS A 118 -40.81 3.88 18.06
N VAL A 119 -39.53 3.61 17.78
CA VAL A 119 -38.85 4.00 16.55
C VAL A 119 -38.39 2.76 15.79
N VAL A 120 -38.57 2.77 14.47
CA VAL A 120 -37.94 1.81 13.56
C VAL A 120 -37.06 2.56 12.58
N THR A 121 -35.76 2.26 12.57
CA THR A 121 -34.83 2.83 11.59
C THR A 121 -34.62 1.82 10.46
N VAL A 122 -34.98 2.21 9.25
CA VAL A 122 -34.83 1.41 8.03
C VAL A 122 -33.56 1.80 7.29
N PHE A 123 -32.79 0.78 6.92
CA PHE A 123 -31.55 0.91 6.16
C PHE A 123 -31.60 0.21 4.82
N GLY A 124 -30.78 0.67 3.88
CA GLY A 124 -30.61 0.06 2.56
C GLY A 124 -29.42 0.67 1.82
N ALA A 125 -28.98 0.02 0.74
CA ALA A 125 -27.80 0.46 0.00
C ALA A 125 -27.99 1.80 -0.73
N ASN A 126 -29.25 2.23 -0.91
CA ASN A 126 -29.63 3.51 -1.48
C ASN A 126 -31.08 3.89 -1.11
N ALA A 127 -31.41 5.17 -1.26
CA ALA A 127 -32.75 5.71 -1.01
C ALA A 127 -33.89 4.98 -1.76
N LYS A 128 -33.65 4.43 -2.95
CA LYS A 128 -34.69 3.69 -3.71
C LYS A 128 -35.05 2.38 -3.00
N GLN A 129 -34.03 1.63 -2.56
CA GLN A 129 -34.22 0.40 -1.80
C GLN A 129 -34.95 0.65 -0.47
N ILE A 130 -34.57 1.70 0.25
CA ILE A 130 -35.21 2.09 1.52
C ILE A 130 -36.70 2.38 1.32
N LYS A 131 -37.04 3.23 0.34
CA LYS A 131 -38.43 3.57 0.04
C LYS A 131 -39.26 2.36 -0.37
N GLN A 132 -38.68 1.42 -1.10
CA GLN A 132 -39.36 0.18 -1.48
C GLN A 132 -39.61 -0.70 -0.26
N TYR A 133 -38.62 -0.87 0.61
CA TYR A 133 -38.72 -1.70 1.81
C TYR A 133 -39.71 -1.14 2.83
N ARG A 134 -39.74 0.19 3.00
CA ARG A 134 -40.74 0.88 3.85
C ARG A 134 -42.19 0.61 3.44
N LYS A 135 -42.46 0.40 2.15
CA LYS A 135 -43.79 0.02 1.64
C LYS A 135 -44.14 -1.45 1.88
N GLY A 136 -43.19 -2.26 2.35
CA GLY A 136 -43.40 -3.66 2.66
C GLY A 136 -44.31 -3.86 3.87
N LYS A 137 -45.01 -5.00 3.90
CA LYS A 137 -45.99 -5.33 4.95
C LYS A 137 -45.41 -5.22 6.36
N THR A 138 -44.18 -5.67 6.56
CA THR A 138 -43.50 -5.65 7.88
C THR A 138 -43.42 -4.24 8.46
N ILE A 139 -42.94 -3.27 7.67
CA ILE A 139 -42.81 -1.88 8.13
C ILE A 139 -44.18 -1.19 8.25
N GLN A 140 -45.12 -1.48 7.34
CA GLN A 140 -46.49 -0.94 7.45
C GLN A 140 -47.22 -1.43 8.71
N ASN A 141 -47.00 -2.67 9.13
CA ASN A 141 -47.54 -3.18 10.39
C ASN A 141 -46.96 -2.42 11.59
N LEU A 142 -45.64 -2.18 11.62
CA LEU A 142 -45.01 -1.39 12.68
C LEU A 142 -45.54 0.05 12.73
N ILE A 143 -45.79 0.67 11.58
CA ILE A 143 -46.44 2.00 11.52
C ILE A 143 -47.83 1.95 12.16
N ASN A 144 -48.63 0.93 11.84
CA ASN A 144 -49.96 0.75 12.43
C ASN A 144 -49.89 0.50 13.94
N ASP A 145 -48.82 -0.12 14.42
CA ASP A 145 -48.52 -0.37 15.84
C ASP A 145 -47.94 0.88 16.56
N GLY A 146 -47.89 2.03 15.87
CA GLY A 146 -47.51 3.33 16.44
C GLY A 146 -46.02 3.67 16.35
N TYR A 147 -45.21 2.92 15.58
CA TYR A 147 -43.79 3.23 15.42
C TYR A 147 -43.55 4.38 14.44
N VAL A 148 -42.63 5.28 14.80
CA VAL A 148 -42.08 6.30 13.89
C VAL A 148 -40.98 5.68 13.04
N VAL A 149 -41.03 5.92 11.72
CA VAL A 149 -40.04 5.37 10.77
C VAL A 149 -38.97 6.40 10.46
N ASN A 150 -37.72 6.06 10.78
CA ASN A 150 -36.53 6.76 10.32
C ASN A 150 -35.92 6.04 9.12
N GLU A 151 -35.27 6.79 8.24
CA GLU A 151 -34.62 6.27 7.02
C GLU A 151 -33.16 6.72 7.02
N SER A 152 -32.22 5.78 6.86
CA SER A 152 -30.79 6.09 6.74
C SER A 152 -30.11 5.10 5.80
N GLU A 153 -29.12 5.54 5.03
CA GLU A 153 -28.24 4.60 4.31
C GLU A 153 -27.12 4.08 5.22
N ASN A 154 -26.80 4.80 6.28
CA ASN A 154 -25.64 4.56 7.13
C ASN A 154 -26.04 3.90 8.45
N VAL A 155 -25.46 2.72 8.72
CA VAL A 155 -25.67 1.92 9.92
C VAL A 155 -24.62 2.24 11.00
N ALA A 156 -23.59 3.04 10.70
CA ALA A 156 -22.44 3.24 11.57
C ALA A 156 -22.77 3.65 13.02
N ASP A 157 -23.84 4.43 13.24
CA ASP A 157 -24.25 4.85 14.59
C ASP A 157 -24.70 3.68 15.50
N TYR A 158 -25.04 2.54 14.90
CA TYR A 158 -25.48 1.32 15.58
C TYR A 158 -24.38 0.26 15.68
N VAL A 159 -23.19 0.55 15.14
CA VAL A 159 -22.04 -0.36 15.09
C VAL A 159 -21.13 -0.08 16.29
N LYS A 160 -20.88 -1.12 17.10
CA LYS A 160 -19.92 -1.11 18.22
C LYS A 160 -18.49 -1.24 17.71
N SER A 161 -18.26 -2.16 16.78
CA SER A 161 -16.96 -2.37 16.14
C SER A 161 -17.13 -2.88 14.71
N ALA A 162 -16.16 -2.57 13.85
CA ALA A 162 -16.13 -3.03 12.47
C ALA A 162 -14.76 -3.65 12.15
N GLU A 163 -14.75 -4.79 11.47
CA GLU A 163 -13.53 -5.53 11.15
C GLU A 163 -13.32 -5.64 9.64
N LEU A 164 -12.11 -5.30 9.20
CA LEU A 164 -11.64 -5.51 7.83
C LEU A 164 -10.64 -6.67 7.80
N ASP A 165 -10.87 -7.62 6.90
CA ASP A 165 -9.96 -8.74 6.72
C ASP A 165 -8.77 -8.33 5.83
N ILE A 166 -7.55 -8.64 6.30
CA ILE A 166 -6.34 -8.61 5.49
C ILE A 166 -5.73 -10.01 5.46
N ASN A 167 -5.78 -10.65 4.28
CA ASN A 167 -5.01 -11.86 4.00
C ASN A 167 -3.73 -11.50 3.21
N TYR A 168 -2.68 -11.17 3.96
CA TYR A 168 -1.39 -10.72 3.43
C TYR A 168 -0.51 -11.85 2.86
N GLU A 169 -0.94 -13.12 2.94
CA GLU A 169 -0.28 -14.25 2.28
C GLU A 169 -1.13 -14.87 1.16
N SER A 170 -2.31 -14.31 0.89
CA SER A 170 -3.17 -14.81 -0.17
C SER A 170 -2.39 -14.90 -1.49
N PRO A 171 -2.49 -16.00 -2.25
CA PRO A 171 -1.72 -16.13 -3.48
C PRO A 171 -2.00 -15.02 -4.50
N GLU A 172 -3.20 -14.45 -4.51
CA GLU A 172 -3.53 -13.30 -5.36
C GLU A 172 -2.77 -12.04 -4.96
N LEU A 173 -2.60 -11.80 -3.66
CA LEU A 173 -1.77 -10.69 -3.17
C LEU A 173 -0.31 -10.92 -3.55
N LEU A 174 0.22 -12.12 -3.29
CA LEU A 174 1.61 -12.47 -3.58
C LEU A 174 1.93 -12.37 -5.08
N ARG A 175 1.02 -12.76 -5.97
CA ARG A 175 1.18 -12.59 -7.43
C ARG A 175 1.27 -11.13 -7.84
N GLY A 176 0.47 -10.25 -7.25
CA GLY A 176 0.56 -8.81 -7.53
C GLY A 176 1.89 -8.22 -7.07
N ILE A 177 2.37 -8.60 -5.88
CA ILE A 177 3.69 -8.20 -5.38
C ILE A 177 4.81 -8.70 -6.32
N LEU A 178 4.75 -9.96 -6.76
CA LEU A 178 5.72 -10.51 -7.71
C LEU A 178 5.73 -9.76 -9.04
N LYS A 179 4.55 -9.40 -9.54
CA LYS A 179 4.38 -8.62 -10.76
C LYS A 179 5.00 -7.23 -10.63
N ILE A 180 4.81 -6.54 -9.50
CA ILE A 180 5.47 -5.26 -9.19
C ILE A 180 6.98 -5.43 -9.22
N ALA A 181 7.52 -6.44 -8.54
CA ALA A 181 8.96 -6.69 -8.45
C ALA A 181 9.60 -7.01 -9.83
N ILE A 182 8.98 -7.89 -10.61
CA ILE A 182 9.44 -8.24 -11.97
C ILE A 182 9.38 -7.01 -12.88
N GLY A 183 8.27 -6.26 -12.83
CA GLY A 183 8.09 -5.06 -13.65
C GLY A 183 9.14 -4.00 -13.33
N PHE A 184 9.42 -3.77 -12.05
CA PHE A 184 10.44 -2.81 -11.63
C PHE A 184 11.86 -3.27 -12.02
N ALA A 185 12.18 -4.56 -11.86
CA ALA A 185 13.44 -5.13 -12.31
C ALA A 185 13.64 -4.98 -13.82
N ALA A 186 12.61 -5.28 -14.62
CA ALA A 186 12.65 -5.11 -16.07
C ALA A 186 12.81 -3.63 -16.47
N LEU A 187 12.10 -2.71 -15.80
CA LEU A 187 12.25 -1.27 -16.01
C LEU A 187 13.69 -0.79 -15.75
N LYS A 188 14.33 -1.32 -14.70
CA LYS A 188 15.73 -1.01 -14.35
C LYS A 188 16.76 -1.78 -15.17
N GLY A 189 16.32 -2.50 -16.21
CA GLY A 189 17.21 -3.14 -17.18
C GLY A 189 17.80 -4.47 -16.72
N ILE A 190 17.24 -5.12 -15.70
CA ILE A 190 17.66 -6.47 -15.31
C ILE A 190 17.43 -7.42 -16.50
N PRO A 191 18.47 -8.13 -16.97
CA PRO A 191 18.34 -9.04 -18.10
C PRO A 191 17.33 -10.18 -17.87
N ASP A 192 16.60 -10.52 -18.92
CA ASP A 192 15.62 -11.60 -18.93
C ASP A 192 16.18 -12.93 -18.40
N LYS A 193 17.48 -13.23 -18.60
CA LYS A 193 18.13 -14.45 -18.08
C LYS A 193 17.89 -14.68 -16.57
N TYR A 194 17.78 -13.61 -15.78
CA TYR A 194 17.56 -13.70 -14.34
C TYR A 194 16.09 -13.79 -13.95
N LEU A 195 15.19 -13.19 -14.75
CA LEU A 195 13.75 -13.14 -14.49
C LEU A 195 12.98 -14.31 -15.14
N ASN A 196 13.59 -14.97 -16.13
CA ASN A 196 13.03 -16.11 -16.88
C ASN A 196 12.43 -17.22 -16.00
N PRO A 197 13.07 -17.62 -14.88
CA PRO A 197 12.50 -18.66 -14.01
C PRO A 197 11.14 -18.29 -13.39
N LEU A 198 10.84 -16.99 -13.26
CA LEU A 198 9.65 -16.43 -12.62
C LEU A 198 8.58 -15.99 -13.64
N THR A 199 8.98 -15.67 -14.86
CA THR A 199 8.11 -15.10 -15.92
C THR A 199 7.44 -16.15 -16.81
N LYS A 200 7.72 -17.45 -16.62
CA LYS A 200 6.95 -18.50 -17.29
C LYS A 200 5.49 -18.40 -16.83
N SER A 201 4.56 -18.14 -17.75
CA SER A 201 3.16 -17.78 -17.44
C SER A 201 2.47 -18.74 -16.45
N SER A 202 2.70 -20.04 -16.56
CA SER A 202 2.17 -21.04 -15.62
C SER A 202 2.70 -20.88 -14.19
N LYS A 203 3.95 -20.43 -14.01
CA LYS A 203 4.50 -20.17 -12.67
C LYS A 203 3.93 -18.89 -12.06
N LEU A 204 3.79 -17.84 -12.86
CA LEU A 204 3.29 -16.54 -12.40
C LEU A 204 1.77 -16.57 -12.12
N ILE A 205 1.02 -17.33 -12.92
CA ILE A 205 -0.46 -17.33 -12.88
C ILE A 205 -1.04 -18.53 -12.11
N GLU A 206 -0.37 -19.68 -12.07
CA GLU A 206 -1.02 -20.94 -11.66
C GLU A 206 -0.33 -21.68 -10.49
N CYS A 207 0.88 -21.30 -10.06
CA CYS A 207 1.68 -22.11 -9.11
C CYS A 207 1.85 -21.51 -7.70
N ASP A 208 0.82 -21.67 -6.85
CA ASP A 208 0.79 -21.12 -5.49
C ASP A 208 1.88 -21.66 -4.56
N LYS A 209 2.17 -22.98 -4.62
CA LYS A 209 3.17 -23.61 -3.75
C LYS A 209 4.59 -23.08 -3.95
N SER A 210 4.85 -22.44 -5.09
CA SER A 210 6.17 -21.88 -5.40
C SER A 210 6.31 -20.43 -4.94
N ILE A 211 5.21 -19.67 -4.87
CA ILE A 211 5.25 -18.22 -4.65
C ILE A 211 5.62 -17.85 -3.22
N SER A 212 5.16 -18.60 -2.22
CA SER A 212 5.48 -18.39 -0.81
C SER A 212 6.93 -18.73 -0.44
N LYS A 213 7.68 -19.42 -1.33
CA LYS A 213 9.11 -19.69 -1.13
C LYS A 213 9.99 -18.52 -1.56
N ILE A 214 9.54 -17.76 -2.56
CA ILE A 214 10.25 -16.63 -3.15
C ILE A 214 9.80 -15.28 -2.59
N ILE A 215 8.60 -15.21 -2.00
CA ILE A 215 8.07 -14.00 -1.38
C ILE A 215 7.80 -14.28 0.09
N TRP A 216 8.22 -13.38 0.96
CA TRP A 216 7.93 -13.46 2.39
C TRP A 216 7.71 -12.09 3.01
N GLN A 217 7.01 -12.09 4.14
CA GLN A 217 6.74 -10.91 4.94
C GLN A 217 8.03 -10.27 5.46
N TYR A 218 8.15 -8.96 5.23
CA TYR A 218 9.15 -8.11 5.85
C TYR A 218 8.97 -8.09 7.37
N TYR A 219 10.09 -8.00 8.08
CA TYR A 219 10.14 -7.78 9.53
C TYR A 219 11.43 -6.99 9.83
N PRO A 220 11.41 -5.95 10.69
CA PRO A 220 12.58 -5.14 10.98
C PRO A 220 13.66 -5.96 11.71
N THR A 221 14.87 -6.00 11.17
CA THR A 221 15.96 -6.88 11.65
C THR A 221 17.13 -6.13 12.29
N THR A 222 17.28 -4.85 11.95
CA THR A 222 18.33 -3.95 12.47
C THR A 222 17.75 -2.92 13.42
N ASP A 223 18.58 -2.30 14.26
CA ASP A 223 18.12 -1.28 15.19
C ASP A 223 17.56 -0.05 14.44
N GLU A 224 18.15 0.35 13.31
CA GLU A 224 17.61 1.40 12.44
C GLU A 224 16.24 1.05 11.84
N GLU A 225 16.01 -0.20 11.39
CA GLU A 225 14.69 -0.63 10.91
C GLU A 225 13.67 -0.63 12.03
N LYS A 226 14.02 -1.15 13.22
CA LYS A 226 13.09 -1.27 14.35
C LYS A 226 12.59 0.09 14.82
N ILE A 227 13.49 1.07 14.97
CA ILE A 227 13.07 2.41 15.39
C ILE A 227 12.31 3.14 14.30
N TYR A 228 12.70 2.98 13.03
CA TYR A 228 12.01 3.62 11.91
C TYR A 228 10.61 3.05 11.70
N GLU A 229 10.43 1.74 11.87
CA GLU A 229 9.11 1.10 11.76
C GLU A 229 8.17 1.41 12.92
N THR A 230 8.69 1.93 14.03
CA THR A 230 7.90 2.31 15.20
C THR A 230 7.29 3.69 14.99
N SER A 231 5.96 3.80 14.96
CA SER A 231 5.20 5.04 14.73
C SER A 231 5.65 5.74 13.46
N LYS A 232 5.71 4.98 12.37
CA LYS A 232 6.11 5.43 11.03
C LYS A 232 5.21 6.55 10.53
N ASN A 233 3.92 6.50 10.84
CA ASN A 233 2.94 7.56 10.53
C ASN A 233 3.32 8.95 11.09
N GLU A 234 4.10 9.01 12.18
CA GLU A 234 4.46 10.30 12.81
C GLU A 234 5.65 10.99 12.13
N HIS A 235 6.43 10.29 11.33
CA HIS A 235 7.71 10.82 10.82
C HIS A 235 8.03 10.50 9.36
N GLU A 236 7.43 9.48 8.76
CA GLU A 236 7.57 9.20 7.32
C GLU A 236 6.77 10.25 6.53
N ASP A 237 7.40 10.84 5.51
CA ASP A 237 6.69 11.83 4.71
C ASP A 237 5.61 11.17 3.88
N TRP A 238 4.44 11.81 3.85
CA TRP A 238 3.31 11.37 3.04
C TRP A 238 2.86 9.94 3.36
N TYR A 239 2.99 9.52 4.61
CA TYR A 239 2.46 8.25 5.06
C TYR A 239 0.91 8.20 4.89
N PRO A 240 0.36 7.09 4.36
CA PRO A 240 1.07 5.94 3.79
C PRO A 240 1.57 6.23 2.37
N ASN A 241 2.71 5.63 2.01
CA ASN A 241 3.30 5.68 0.68
C ASN A 241 3.54 4.25 0.14
N HIS A 242 3.88 4.12 -1.14
CA HIS A 242 4.34 2.88 -1.75
C HIS A 242 5.84 2.95 -1.97
N GLN A 243 6.57 1.86 -1.73
CA GLN A 243 8.03 1.83 -1.84
C GLN A 243 8.49 0.55 -2.57
N ILE A 244 9.50 0.66 -3.44
CA ILE A 244 10.10 -0.48 -4.15
C ILE A 244 11.62 -0.35 -4.16
N TYR A 245 12.35 -1.28 -3.53
CA TYR A 245 13.82 -1.31 -3.54
C TYR A 245 14.32 -2.54 -4.26
N LEU A 246 15.04 -2.37 -5.37
CA LEU A 246 15.68 -3.44 -6.13
C LEU A 246 17.17 -3.42 -5.83
N PHE A 247 17.70 -4.54 -5.36
CA PHE A 247 19.10 -4.63 -4.95
C PHE A 247 19.63 -6.06 -5.05
N ASN A 248 20.94 -6.22 -5.10
CA ASN A 248 21.58 -7.52 -4.97
C ASN A 248 22.49 -7.60 -3.74
N ILE A 249 22.54 -8.79 -3.13
CA ILE A 249 23.54 -9.15 -2.13
C ILE A 249 24.24 -10.41 -2.64
N ASN A 250 25.51 -10.27 -3.01
CA ASN A 250 26.23 -11.28 -3.80
C ASN A 250 25.44 -11.60 -5.07
N ASN A 251 25.22 -12.90 -5.33
CA ASN A 251 24.50 -13.37 -6.50
C ASN A 251 22.97 -13.36 -6.33
N ASN A 252 22.46 -12.97 -5.16
CA ASN A 252 21.02 -12.95 -4.92
C ASN A 252 20.45 -11.58 -5.26
N LEU A 253 19.50 -11.55 -6.20
CA LEU A 253 18.72 -10.38 -6.56
C LEU A 253 17.41 -10.37 -5.77
N TYR A 254 17.15 -9.27 -5.07
CA TYR A 254 15.97 -9.07 -4.26
C TYR A 254 15.20 -7.82 -4.70
N CYS A 255 13.90 -7.83 -4.41
CA CYS A 255 13.08 -6.64 -4.45
C CYS A 255 12.29 -6.53 -3.14
N TYR A 256 12.45 -5.43 -2.41
CA TYR A 256 11.54 -5.04 -1.35
C TYR A 256 10.35 -4.31 -1.98
N VAL A 257 9.13 -4.64 -1.57
CA VAL A 257 7.90 -4.00 -2.03
C VAL A 257 7.05 -3.66 -0.82
N GLU A 258 6.72 -2.39 -0.65
CA GLU A 258 5.83 -1.86 0.37
C GLU A 258 4.63 -1.18 -0.29
N ILE A 259 3.43 -1.57 0.14
CA ILE A 259 2.16 -1.06 -0.36
C ILE A 259 1.34 -0.54 0.84
N PHE A 260 0.97 0.74 0.79
CA PHE A 260 0.23 1.47 1.82
C PHE A 260 0.87 1.50 3.22
N GLY A 261 2.17 1.24 3.37
CA GLY A 261 2.78 1.11 4.71
C GLY A 261 2.42 -0.16 5.48
N VAL A 262 1.51 -0.98 4.96
CA VAL A 262 0.97 -2.17 5.65
C VAL A 262 1.47 -3.46 5.02
N ILE A 263 1.39 -3.58 3.69
CA ILE A 263 1.82 -4.80 2.99
C ILE A 263 3.28 -4.62 2.61
N GLN A 264 4.17 -5.26 3.36
CA GLN A 264 5.63 -5.14 3.17
C GLN A 264 6.22 -6.53 2.91
N LYS A 265 6.83 -6.72 1.75
CA LYS A 265 7.34 -8.04 1.32
C LYS A 265 8.74 -7.93 0.76
N TYR A 266 9.55 -8.96 1.01
CA TYR A 266 10.72 -9.24 0.18
C TYR A 266 10.36 -10.24 -0.90
N VAL A 267 10.89 -10.03 -2.10
CA VAL A 267 10.80 -10.91 -3.26
C VAL A 267 12.21 -11.31 -3.66
N HIS A 268 12.50 -12.60 -3.69
CA HIS A 268 13.73 -13.16 -4.25
C HIS A 268 13.54 -13.39 -5.75
N LEU A 269 14.25 -12.62 -6.57
CA LEU A 269 14.12 -12.62 -8.02
C LEU A 269 15.06 -13.63 -8.69
N SER A 270 16.28 -13.79 -8.17
CA SER A 270 17.29 -14.70 -8.70
C SER A 270 18.37 -14.99 -7.65
N ASP A 271 18.97 -16.18 -7.68
CA ASP A 271 20.15 -16.60 -6.91
C ASP A 271 21.46 -16.60 -7.72
N SER A 272 21.38 -16.21 -8.99
CA SER A 272 22.46 -16.34 -9.98
C SER A 272 22.81 -15.01 -10.66
N TYR A 273 22.40 -13.89 -10.07
CA TYR A 273 22.69 -12.55 -10.59
C TYR A 273 24.19 -12.23 -10.50
N ASN A 274 24.89 -12.20 -11.62
CA ASN A 274 26.34 -11.98 -11.67
C ASN A 274 26.76 -10.74 -12.46
N ASP A 275 25.81 -9.83 -12.70
CA ASP A 275 26.09 -8.53 -13.32
C ASP A 275 26.49 -7.49 -12.23
N LYS A 276 26.62 -6.22 -12.60
CA LYS A 276 27.02 -5.14 -11.68
C LYS A 276 26.07 -5.02 -10.49
N ASN A 277 26.62 -4.65 -9.33
CA ASN A 277 25.81 -4.29 -8.16
C ASN A 277 24.73 -3.26 -8.53
N ILE A 278 23.52 -3.53 -8.07
CA ILE A 278 22.33 -2.71 -8.30
C ILE A 278 21.75 -2.27 -6.95
N LEU A 279 21.34 -1.01 -6.90
CA LEU A 279 20.59 -0.41 -5.81
C LEU A 279 19.69 0.66 -6.41
N GLU A 280 18.42 0.33 -6.59
CA GLU A 280 17.42 1.20 -7.19
C GLU A 280 16.25 1.34 -6.23
N LYS A 281 15.83 2.57 -5.97
CA LYS A 281 14.71 2.86 -5.06
C LYS A 281 13.65 3.67 -5.80
N TYR A 282 12.40 3.38 -5.51
CA TYR A 282 11.25 4.16 -5.98
C TYR A 282 10.26 4.32 -4.85
N LEU A 283 9.87 5.55 -4.54
CA LEU A 283 8.85 5.86 -3.56
C LEU A 283 7.79 6.74 -4.21
N GLN A 284 6.52 6.49 -3.89
CA GLN A 284 5.42 7.35 -4.32
C GLN A 284 4.36 7.50 -3.23
N LYS A 285 3.75 8.68 -3.16
CA LYS A 285 2.61 8.97 -2.29
C LYS A 285 1.40 8.13 -2.70
N THR A 286 0.52 7.83 -1.74
CA THR A 286 -0.77 7.21 -2.04
C THR A 286 -1.94 8.21 -2.01
N THR A 287 -1.78 9.33 -1.32
CA THR A 287 -2.87 10.28 -1.08
C THR A 287 -3.35 10.98 -2.35
N LYS A 288 -4.63 11.35 -2.34
CA LYS A 288 -5.26 12.11 -3.42
C LYS A 288 -4.59 13.47 -3.58
N TRP A 289 -4.03 13.72 -4.76
CA TRP A 289 -3.47 15.01 -5.13
C TRP A 289 -4.54 15.86 -5.83
N ASP A 290 -4.71 17.11 -5.40
CA ASP A 290 -5.62 18.08 -6.04
C ASP A 290 -4.99 18.58 -7.34
N PHE A 291 -4.99 17.72 -8.35
CA PHE A 291 -4.51 18.05 -9.70
C PHE A 291 -5.52 18.98 -10.38
N LYS A 292 -5.18 20.25 -10.53
CA LYS A 292 -5.95 21.21 -11.33
C LYS A 292 -5.43 21.21 -12.75
N LYS A 293 -6.23 20.66 -13.67
CA LYS A 293 -5.86 20.53 -15.10
C LYS A 293 -5.53 21.89 -15.72
N GLU A 294 -6.19 22.94 -15.24
CA GLU A 294 -6.11 24.32 -15.70
C GLU A 294 -4.69 24.89 -15.54
N ASP A 295 -3.95 24.44 -14.52
CA ASP A 295 -2.56 24.85 -14.25
C ASP A 295 -1.59 24.32 -15.31
N TRP A 296 -2.00 23.29 -16.06
CA TRP A 296 -1.18 22.57 -17.04
C TRP A 296 -1.74 22.70 -18.47
N MET A 297 -2.69 23.60 -18.68
CA MET A 297 -3.23 23.92 -19.99
C MET A 297 -2.41 25.06 -20.62
N PRO A 298 -1.61 24.78 -21.67
CA PRO A 298 -0.86 25.81 -22.37
C PRO A 298 -1.83 26.80 -23.02
N ARG A 299 -1.58 28.09 -22.79
CA ARG A 299 -2.42 29.20 -23.30
C ARG A 299 -1.81 29.79 -24.57
N ARG A 300 -0.50 29.60 -24.77
CA ARG A 300 0.28 30.10 -25.91
C ARG A 300 1.25 29.03 -26.42
N LEU A 301 1.74 29.19 -27.64
CA LEU A 301 2.73 28.27 -28.26
C LEU A 301 4.02 28.11 -27.43
N GLN A 302 4.43 29.15 -26.71
CA GLN A 302 5.60 29.10 -25.82
C GLN A 302 5.37 28.17 -24.62
N ASP A 303 4.15 28.17 -24.06
CA ASP A 303 3.77 27.29 -22.96
C ASP A 303 3.85 25.83 -23.38
N TRP A 304 3.46 25.53 -24.63
CA TRP A 304 3.60 24.18 -25.20
C TRP A 304 5.05 23.73 -25.23
N HIS A 305 5.97 24.58 -25.69
CA HIS A 305 7.39 24.24 -25.74
C HIS A 305 7.97 24.06 -24.33
N MET A 306 7.60 24.94 -23.40
CA MET A 306 8.04 24.88 -22.01
C MET A 306 7.55 23.61 -21.30
N LEU A 307 6.25 23.30 -21.40
CA LEU A 307 5.66 22.11 -20.78
C LEU A 307 6.17 20.82 -21.44
N ALA A 308 6.29 20.79 -22.77
CA ALA A 308 6.85 19.64 -23.49
C ALA A 308 8.29 19.38 -23.04
N HIS A 309 9.12 20.41 -22.96
CA HIS A 309 10.49 20.28 -22.46
C HIS A 309 10.54 19.87 -20.98
N GLN A 310 9.78 20.56 -20.10
CA GLN A 310 9.73 20.28 -18.67
C GLN A 310 9.34 18.83 -18.37
N PHE A 311 8.46 18.27 -19.18
CA PHE A 311 7.97 16.91 -19.02
C PHE A 311 8.58 15.93 -20.02
N ASP A 312 9.63 16.28 -20.76
CA ASP A 312 10.30 15.40 -21.74
C ASP A 312 9.32 14.74 -22.74
N VAL A 313 8.32 15.50 -23.18
CA VAL A 313 7.36 15.10 -24.22
C VAL A 313 7.89 15.61 -25.56
N PRO A 314 7.98 14.77 -26.61
CA PRO A 314 8.39 15.23 -27.93
C PRO A 314 7.50 16.38 -28.41
N TYR A 315 8.12 17.49 -28.78
CA TYR A 315 7.42 18.67 -29.28
C TYR A 315 7.01 18.44 -30.74
N ASP A 316 5.71 18.26 -30.97
CA ASP A 316 5.14 18.01 -32.30
C ASP A 316 4.00 19.00 -32.58
N LEU A 317 4.24 19.93 -33.51
CA LEU A 317 3.29 20.95 -33.96
C LEU A 317 2.08 20.36 -34.69
N GLY A 318 2.16 19.11 -35.16
CA GLY A 318 1.08 18.42 -35.87
C GLY A 318 0.08 17.71 -34.96
N ASN A 319 0.38 17.53 -33.66
CA ASN A 319 -0.42 16.69 -32.77
C ASN A 319 -0.50 17.22 -31.32
N PHE A 320 -0.99 18.44 -31.19
CA PHE A 320 -1.20 19.10 -29.89
C PHE A 320 -2.07 18.27 -28.93
N GLU A 321 -3.10 17.57 -29.41
CA GLU A 321 -3.97 16.80 -28.52
C GLU A 321 -3.24 15.64 -27.84
N GLN A 322 -2.42 14.89 -28.58
CA GLN A 322 -1.63 13.80 -28.02
C GLN A 322 -0.51 14.33 -27.11
N MET A 323 0.11 15.44 -27.48
CA MET A 323 1.10 16.13 -26.65
C MET A 323 0.47 16.59 -25.32
N GLN A 324 -0.73 17.18 -25.35
CA GLN A 324 -1.44 17.61 -24.14
C GLN A 324 -1.73 16.43 -23.22
N LYS A 325 -2.22 15.31 -23.78
CA LYS A 325 -2.51 14.10 -23.00
C LYS A 325 -1.26 13.61 -22.27
N LYS A 326 -0.11 13.57 -22.95
CA LYS A 326 1.18 13.17 -22.36
C LYS A 326 1.66 14.16 -21.29
N ILE A 327 1.56 15.47 -21.54
CA ILE A 327 1.91 16.52 -20.57
C ILE A 327 1.06 16.39 -19.32
N LEU A 328 -0.27 16.32 -19.46
CA LEU A 328 -1.19 16.19 -18.32
C LEU A 328 -0.94 14.91 -17.54
N GLN A 329 -0.67 13.80 -18.23
CA GLN A 329 -0.35 12.53 -17.57
C GLN A 329 0.95 12.64 -16.76
N ARG A 330 2.03 13.20 -17.33
CA ARG A 330 3.32 13.36 -16.64
C ARG A 330 3.27 14.40 -15.52
N ALA A 331 2.53 15.48 -15.71
CA ALA A 331 2.28 16.48 -14.67
C ALA A 331 1.52 15.87 -13.48
N ARG A 332 0.49 15.06 -13.78
CA ARG A 332 -0.28 14.36 -12.75
C ARG A 332 0.56 13.32 -12.03
N SER A 333 1.43 12.57 -12.70
CA SER A 333 2.25 11.53 -12.06
C SER A 333 3.38 12.10 -11.21
N ARG A 334 4.05 13.18 -11.66
CA ARG A 334 5.19 13.79 -10.95
C ARG A 334 4.88 14.20 -9.52
N SER A 335 3.65 14.63 -9.25
CA SER A 335 3.23 15.06 -7.91
C SER A 335 3.26 13.95 -6.85
N TYR A 336 3.39 12.69 -7.28
CA TYR A 336 3.39 11.52 -6.42
C TYR A 336 4.80 11.02 -6.07
N ASP A 337 5.84 11.34 -6.84
CA ASP A 337 7.18 10.80 -6.58
C ASP A 337 7.78 11.40 -5.29
N ILE A 338 8.45 10.56 -4.50
CA ILE A 338 9.18 10.95 -3.29
C ILE A 338 10.65 10.62 -3.52
N GLU A 339 11.54 11.56 -3.19
CA GLU A 339 12.98 11.37 -3.29
C GLU A 339 13.45 10.31 -2.28
N PRO A 340 13.98 9.15 -2.73
CA PRO A 340 14.39 8.07 -1.83
C PRO A 340 15.45 8.48 -0.79
N GLU A 341 16.34 9.39 -1.17
CA GLU A 341 17.42 9.92 -0.34
C GLU A 341 16.86 10.63 0.89
N SER A 342 15.72 11.31 0.78
CA SER A 342 15.06 11.96 1.91
C SER A 342 14.67 10.97 3.01
N GLN A 343 14.29 9.73 2.64
CA GLN A 343 14.01 8.70 3.64
C GLN A 343 15.28 8.30 4.40
N ILE A 344 16.39 8.15 3.68
CA ILE A 344 17.68 7.77 4.28
C ILE A 344 18.19 8.88 5.20
N GLU A 345 18.03 10.14 4.80
CA GLU A 345 18.35 11.30 5.65
C GLU A 345 17.54 11.29 6.96
N LYS A 346 16.25 10.92 6.90
CA LYS A 346 15.42 10.78 8.11
C LYS A 346 15.86 9.62 9.00
N VAL A 347 16.18 8.46 8.42
CA VAL A 347 16.75 7.33 9.17
C VAL A 347 18.01 7.79 9.88
N ASN A 348 18.92 8.47 9.15
CA ASN A 348 20.15 9.00 9.71
C ASN A 348 19.86 10.00 10.83
N ALA A 349 18.97 10.97 10.62
CA ALA A 349 18.62 11.97 11.63
C ALA A 349 18.07 11.33 12.92
N ILE A 350 17.14 10.37 12.81
CA ILE A 350 16.58 9.64 13.97
C ILE A 350 17.70 8.91 14.72
N MET A 351 18.55 8.18 14.00
CA MET A 351 19.62 7.39 14.60
C MET A 351 20.66 8.28 15.27
N GLN A 352 21.18 9.29 14.57
CA GLN A 352 22.21 10.19 15.09
C GLN A 352 21.72 10.97 16.31
N ASN A 353 20.49 11.50 16.27
CA ASN A 353 19.89 12.19 17.41
C ASN A 353 19.73 11.25 18.61
N LEU A 354 19.24 10.03 18.39
CA LEU A 354 19.09 9.07 19.49
C LEU A 354 20.45 8.69 20.10
N ILE A 355 21.46 8.43 19.25
CA ILE A 355 22.82 8.11 19.69
C ILE A 355 23.38 9.26 20.54
N LEU A 356 23.31 10.49 20.02
CA LEU A 356 23.82 11.69 20.69
C LEU A 356 23.14 11.91 22.03
N TYR A 357 21.80 11.90 22.07
CA TYR A 357 21.06 12.16 23.30
C TYR A 357 21.22 11.05 24.34
N THR A 358 21.30 9.78 23.92
CA THR A 358 21.62 8.67 24.82
C THR A 358 23.03 8.82 25.41
N PHE A 359 24.04 9.09 24.56
CA PHE A 359 25.44 9.20 25.01
C PHE A 359 25.65 10.41 25.93
N SER A 360 25.07 11.56 25.59
CA SER A 360 25.17 12.79 26.38
C SER A 360 24.25 12.80 27.61
N ASN A 361 23.40 11.78 27.79
CA ASN A 361 22.45 11.64 28.90
C ASN A 361 21.56 12.90 29.10
N ILE A 362 21.16 13.52 27.99
CA ILE A 362 20.30 14.71 27.99
C ILE A 362 18.86 14.27 28.27
N LYS A 363 18.14 15.01 29.14
CA LYS A 363 16.76 14.70 29.55
C LYS A 363 15.95 15.98 29.79
N GLY A 364 14.62 15.86 29.81
CA GLY A 364 13.73 16.94 30.20
C GLY A 364 13.46 17.97 29.10
N HIS A 365 13.66 17.57 27.84
CA HIS A 365 13.28 18.34 26.68
C HIS A 365 12.34 17.49 25.84
N ASP A 366 11.16 18.03 25.50
CA ASP A 366 10.05 17.26 24.93
C ASP A 366 10.45 16.40 23.72
N LEU A 367 11.20 16.96 22.77
CA LEU A 367 11.68 16.22 21.59
C LEU A 367 12.60 15.03 21.93
N ILE A 368 13.42 15.17 22.97
CA ILE A 368 14.36 14.13 23.41
C ILE A 368 13.58 13.03 24.14
N ASP A 369 12.64 13.45 25.00
CA ASP A 369 11.80 12.53 25.76
C ASP A 369 10.88 11.74 24.81
N GLN A 370 10.34 12.38 23.76
CA GLN A 370 9.60 11.71 22.68
C GLN A 370 10.46 10.69 21.94
N LEU A 371 11.71 11.04 21.57
CA LEU A 371 12.61 10.11 20.88
C LEU A 371 12.98 8.90 21.76
N HIS A 372 13.20 9.10 23.06
CA HIS A 372 13.42 8.00 24.00
C HIS A 372 12.15 7.18 24.26
N ALA A 373 10.97 7.79 24.28
CA ALA A 373 9.70 7.08 24.36
C ALA A 373 9.50 6.18 23.13
N LYS A 374 9.78 6.69 21.93
CA LYS A 374 9.79 5.92 20.68
C LYS A 374 10.79 4.76 20.74
N ALA A 375 12.01 4.98 21.24
CA ALA A 375 13.01 3.92 21.40
C ALA A 375 12.55 2.83 22.39
N LYS A 376 11.86 3.21 23.48
CA LYS A 376 11.28 2.28 24.45
C LYS A 376 10.13 1.48 23.82
N ASP A 377 9.30 2.11 23.02
CA ASP A 377 8.23 1.44 22.30
C ASP A 377 8.79 0.44 21.26
N ALA A 378 9.83 0.83 20.52
CA ALA A 378 10.58 -0.05 19.63
C ALA A 378 11.22 -1.23 20.39
N GLN A 379 11.68 -1.01 21.64
CA GLN A 379 12.22 -2.06 22.50
C GLN A 379 11.14 -3.09 22.84
N VAL A 380 9.96 -2.63 23.25
CA VAL A 380 8.82 -3.51 23.60
C VAL A 380 8.30 -4.26 22.38
N LYS A 381 8.15 -3.58 21.23
CA LYS A 381 7.54 -4.16 20.02
C LYS A 381 8.49 -5.04 19.22
N PHE A 382 9.76 -4.64 19.09
CA PHE A 382 10.69 -5.26 18.14
C PHE A 382 12.04 -5.68 18.74
N ASN A 383 12.16 -5.69 20.06
CA ASN A 383 13.43 -5.97 20.75
C ASN A 383 14.57 -5.07 20.23
N PHE A 384 14.34 -3.77 20.16
CA PHE A 384 15.34 -2.75 19.88
C PHE A 384 16.34 -2.62 21.04
N GLU A 385 17.65 -2.56 20.74
CA GLU A 385 18.70 -2.71 21.76
C GLU A 385 19.71 -1.56 21.81
N LEU A 386 19.71 -0.64 20.83
CA LEU A 386 20.75 0.39 20.67
C LEU A 386 20.99 1.22 21.94
N VAL A 387 19.91 1.66 22.60
CA VAL A 387 20.01 2.48 23.82
C VAL A 387 20.72 1.73 24.94
N ASN A 388 20.47 0.43 25.11
CA ASN A 388 21.15 -0.38 26.12
C ASN A 388 22.60 -0.61 25.74
N LYS A 389 22.88 -0.92 24.46
CA LYS A 389 24.25 -1.10 23.94
C LYS A 389 25.13 0.13 24.16
N ILE A 390 24.60 1.33 23.92
CA ILE A 390 25.34 2.58 24.14
C ILE A 390 25.61 2.79 25.64
N LYS A 391 24.63 2.51 26.51
CA LYS A 391 24.82 2.63 27.96
C LYS A 391 25.85 1.64 28.51
N GLU A 392 25.87 0.42 27.99
CA GLU A 392 26.81 -0.63 28.39
C GLU A 392 28.22 -0.41 27.83
N ASN A 393 28.33 0.05 26.58
CA ASN A 393 29.60 0.32 25.92
C ASN A 393 29.56 1.64 25.13
N PRO A 394 29.81 2.79 25.80
CA PRO A 394 29.73 4.10 25.16
C PRO A 394 30.71 4.29 24.00
N MET A 395 31.80 3.53 23.92
CA MET A 395 32.77 3.63 22.82
C MET A 395 32.20 3.18 21.47
N THR A 396 31.10 2.41 21.47
CA THR A 396 30.40 2.01 20.23
C THR A 396 29.83 3.20 19.46
N VAL A 397 29.59 4.33 20.13
CA VAL A 397 29.05 5.56 19.55
C VAL A 397 29.89 6.06 18.37
N MET A 398 31.22 5.99 18.45
CA MET A 398 32.08 6.48 17.37
C MET A 398 31.88 5.72 16.05
N ASN A 399 31.61 4.42 16.13
CA ASN A 399 31.31 3.60 14.94
C ASN A 399 29.89 3.87 14.43
N LEU A 400 28.94 4.06 15.34
CA LEU A 400 27.54 4.30 15.00
C LEU A 400 27.32 5.68 14.38
N MET A 401 28.03 6.71 14.85
CA MET A 401 27.92 8.07 14.31
C MET A 401 28.44 8.17 12.87
N ASN A 402 29.41 7.34 12.50
CA ASN A 402 29.96 7.29 11.14
C ASN A 402 29.26 6.27 10.24
N LYS A 403 28.21 5.61 10.72
CA LYS A 403 27.48 4.60 9.93
C LYS A 403 26.71 5.28 8.81
N ASP A 404 26.92 4.79 7.59
CA ASP A 404 26.04 5.06 6.46
C ASP A 404 24.80 4.16 6.55
N TYR A 405 23.62 4.75 6.38
CA TYR A 405 22.32 4.07 6.42
C TYR A 405 21.75 3.84 5.01
N SER A 406 22.54 4.02 3.96
CA SER A 406 22.12 3.77 2.57
C SER A 406 21.62 2.33 2.33
N ASP A 407 22.08 1.38 3.15
CA ASP A 407 21.68 -0.03 3.18
C ASP A 407 20.41 -0.33 4.01
N PHE A 408 19.65 0.70 4.42
CA PHE A 408 18.37 0.55 5.09
C PHE A 408 17.43 -0.43 4.34
N ARG A 409 16.94 -1.47 5.05
CA ARG A 409 16.13 -2.59 4.53
C ARG A 409 16.83 -3.51 3.52
N ILE A 410 18.13 -3.39 3.38
CA ILE A 410 18.95 -4.16 2.44
C ILE A 410 19.97 -4.94 3.26
N GLY A 411 20.76 -4.22 4.04
CA GLY A 411 21.92 -4.71 4.75
C GLY A 411 23.06 -5.08 3.81
N ASN A 412 23.87 -6.06 4.22
CA ASN A 412 25.07 -6.44 3.48
C ASN A 412 25.33 -7.94 3.56
N VAL A 413 26.47 -8.39 3.05
CA VAL A 413 26.85 -9.82 3.03
C VAL A 413 26.84 -10.45 4.42
N ASN A 414 27.23 -9.70 5.46
CA ASN A 414 27.27 -10.17 6.84
C ASN A 414 25.94 -9.93 7.59
N ASN A 415 25.08 -9.06 7.06
CA ASN A 415 23.82 -8.65 7.67
C ASN A 415 22.70 -8.60 6.63
N ASN A 416 22.37 -9.73 6.00
CA ASN A 416 21.36 -9.79 4.95
C ASN A 416 19.94 -9.66 5.54
N CYS A 417 19.35 -8.47 5.44
CA CYS A 417 18.02 -8.18 6.00
C CYS A 417 16.92 -9.09 5.41
N PRO A 418 16.86 -9.35 4.09
CA PRO A 418 15.92 -10.32 3.52
C PRO A 418 15.96 -11.70 4.18
N ILE A 419 17.16 -12.29 4.33
CA ILE A 419 17.33 -13.63 4.91
C ILE A 419 16.97 -13.63 6.40
N LYS A 420 17.40 -12.62 7.16
CA LYS A 420 17.06 -12.48 8.58
C LYS A 420 15.56 -12.32 8.78
N SER A 421 14.92 -11.47 7.99
CA SER A 421 13.47 -11.29 8.01
C SER A 421 12.74 -12.60 7.69
N LYS A 422 13.27 -13.39 6.74
CA LYS A 422 12.73 -14.72 6.41
C LYS A 422 12.73 -15.66 7.62
N SER A 423 13.76 -15.63 8.47
CA SER A 423 13.89 -16.53 9.63
C SER A 423 12.97 -16.23 10.81
N TYR A 424 12.31 -15.05 10.85
CA TYR A 424 11.35 -14.75 11.92
C TYR A 424 10.11 -15.64 11.84
N SER A 425 9.55 -15.92 13.02
CA SER A 425 8.38 -16.78 13.16
C SER A 425 7.15 -16.16 12.49
N ARG A 426 6.18 -17.01 12.15
CA ARG A 426 4.90 -16.55 11.61
C ARG A 426 4.18 -15.62 12.59
N ILE A 427 4.20 -15.95 13.88
CA ILE A 427 3.55 -15.17 14.94
C ILE A 427 4.10 -13.76 15.02
N ASP A 428 5.43 -13.59 14.92
CA ASP A 428 6.05 -12.26 14.96
C ASP A 428 5.67 -11.43 13.72
N LYS A 429 5.60 -12.08 12.56
CA LYS A 429 5.16 -11.45 11.31
C LYS A 429 3.68 -11.05 11.34
N ASP A 430 2.80 -11.90 11.89
CA ASP A 430 1.38 -11.59 12.07
C ASP A 430 1.21 -10.39 13.01
N LYS A 431 1.90 -10.38 14.16
CA LYS A 431 1.91 -9.23 15.08
C LYS A 431 2.40 -7.95 14.41
N TYR A 432 3.45 -8.05 13.60
CA TYR A 432 3.97 -6.92 12.85
C TYR A 432 2.94 -6.37 11.86
N VAL A 433 2.29 -7.22 11.07
CA VAL A 433 1.24 -6.80 10.13
C VAL A 433 0.05 -6.18 10.87
N SER A 434 -0.39 -6.77 11.99
CA SER A 434 -1.44 -6.17 12.84
C SER A 434 -1.03 -4.78 13.34
N TYR A 435 0.23 -4.63 13.76
CA TYR A 435 0.75 -3.35 14.20
C TYR A 435 0.78 -2.30 13.07
N LYS A 436 1.25 -2.65 11.86
CA LYS A 436 1.21 -1.73 10.72
C LYS A 436 -0.21 -1.36 10.31
N SER A 437 -1.14 -2.32 10.41
CA SER A 437 -2.55 -2.08 10.15
C SER A 437 -3.18 -1.12 11.16
N PHE A 438 -2.85 -1.28 12.45
CA PHE A 438 -3.23 -0.33 13.51
C PHE A 438 -2.64 1.06 13.26
N GLU A 439 -1.36 1.14 12.92
CA GLU A 439 -0.67 2.40 12.61
C GLU A 439 -1.32 3.16 11.45
N LEU A 440 -1.75 2.43 10.40
CA LEU A 440 -2.52 3.00 9.30
C LEU A 440 -3.84 3.60 9.80
N LEU A 441 -4.56 2.89 10.66
CA LEU A 441 -5.83 3.38 11.23
C LEU A 441 -5.62 4.61 12.11
N THR A 442 -4.56 4.64 12.92
CA THR A 442 -4.17 5.81 13.71
C THR A 442 -3.91 7.02 12.82
N ASN A 443 -3.23 6.82 11.69
CA ASN A 443 -2.98 7.91 10.73
C ASN A 443 -4.25 8.55 10.16
N ILE A 444 -5.34 7.78 10.07
CA ILE A 444 -6.64 8.26 9.56
C ILE A 444 -7.68 8.46 10.68
N ASN A 445 -7.27 8.39 11.96
CA ASN A 445 -8.12 8.54 13.15
C ASN A 445 -9.30 7.56 13.23
N LEU A 446 -9.08 6.29 12.87
CA LEU A 446 -10.08 5.22 12.87
C LEU A 446 -9.74 4.03 13.78
N GLU A 447 -8.65 4.11 14.52
CA GLU A 447 -8.16 3.02 15.37
C GLU A 447 -9.13 2.61 16.48
N ASN A 448 -10.06 3.50 16.87
CA ASN A 448 -11.11 3.23 17.85
C ASN A 448 -12.45 2.81 17.22
N LYS A 449 -12.54 2.72 15.89
CA LYS A 449 -13.79 2.44 15.15
C LYS A 449 -13.69 1.18 14.29
N ILE A 450 -12.51 0.94 13.74
CA ILE A 450 -12.24 -0.15 12.81
C ILE A 450 -11.07 -0.95 13.36
N GLU A 451 -11.13 -2.26 13.20
CA GLU A 451 -10.03 -3.17 13.46
C GLU A 451 -9.67 -3.92 12.18
N PHE A 452 -8.39 -4.26 12.04
CA PHE A 452 -7.94 -5.16 10.98
C PHE A 452 -7.75 -6.57 11.53
N ARG A 453 -8.48 -7.52 10.96
CA ARG A 453 -8.28 -8.93 11.25
C ARG A 453 -7.27 -9.52 10.27
N VAL A 454 -6.11 -9.86 10.80
CA VAL A 454 -5.08 -10.59 10.04
C VAL A 454 -5.53 -12.05 9.92
N LEU A 455 -5.80 -12.48 8.69
CA LEU A 455 -6.17 -13.86 8.40
C LEU A 455 -4.90 -14.70 8.22
N GLY A 456 -4.69 -15.68 9.09
CA GLY A 456 -3.78 -16.80 8.85
C GLY A 456 -4.55 -17.94 8.17
N GLU A 457 -3.96 -18.56 7.16
CA GLU A 457 -4.45 -19.84 6.61
C GLU A 457 -3.96 -21.02 7.46
#